data_AF-A0A6C0KEM1-F1
#
_entry.id   AF-A0A6C0KEM1-F1
#
_cell.length_a   1.000
_cell.length_b   1.000
_cell.length_c   1.000
_cell.angle_alpha   90.00
_cell.angle_beta   90.00
_cell.angle_gamma   90.00
#
_symmetry.space_group_name_H-M   'P 1'
#
loop_
_entity.id
_entity.type
_entity.pdbx_description
1 polymer ?
#
loop_
_entity_poly.entity_id
_entity_poly.type
_entity_poly.pdbx_seq_one_letter_code
_entity_poly.pdbx_strand_id
1 'polypeptide(L)'
;MNNIMGRHMFDQYTYLHFATGIIVYFFGISFNNWLLLHTLFEIIENTAFGISFINTYFTFWPGGKPKPDYIINIFGDTLGALFGWISACYLDNIGNKYGWYKQHIN
;
A
#
# COMPACT_ATOMS: atom_id res chain seq x y z
N MET A 1 -16.71 -3.67 -18.27
CA MET A 1 -17.05 -3.58 -16.83
C MET A 1 -16.74 -2.15 -16.41
N ASN A 2 -17.66 -1.45 -15.74
CA ASN A 2 -17.39 -0.11 -15.22
C ASN A 2 -16.35 -0.25 -14.10
N ASN A 3 -15.15 0.30 -14.25
CA ASN A 3 -14.13 0.26 -13.21
C ASN A 3 -14.58 1.14 -12.03
N ILE A 4 -15.03 0.51 -10.95
CA ILE A 4 -15.47 1.18 -9.71
C ILE A 4 -14.28 1.33 -8.75
N MET A 5 -13.12 1.72 -9.29
CA MET A 5 -11.94 2.00 -8.47
C MET A 5 -12.20 3.21 -7.58
N GLY A 6 -11.66 3.16 -6.35
CA GLY A 6 -11.53 4.35 -5.53
C GLY A 6 -12.77 4.76 -4.75
N ARG A 7 -13.84 3.95 -4.73
CA ARG A 7 -15.13 4.36 -4.14
C ARG A 7 -15.37 3.85 -2.73
N HIS A 8 -14.97 2.62 -2.46
CA HIS A 8 -15.30 1.94 -1.22
C HIS A 8 -14.13 2.04 -0.24
N MET A 9 -14.44 2.01 1.05
CA MET A 9 -13.40 2.01 2.07
C MET A 9 -12.43 0.83 1.89
N PHE A 10 -12.97 -0.35 1.56
CA PHE A 10 -12.18 -1.53 1.29
C PHE A 10 -12.58 -2.10 -0.06
N ASP A 11 -11.60 -2.26 -0.95
CA ASP A 11 -11.77 -2.94 -2.22
C ASP A 11 -10.49 -3.71 -2.61
N GLN A 12 -10.42 -4.16 -3.86
CA GLN A 12 -9.26 -4.91 -4.36
C GLN A 12 -7.95 -4.11 -4.28
N TYR A 13 -8.01 -2.78 -4.36
CA TYR A 13 -6.83 -1.92 -4.29
C TYR A 13 -6.33 -1.81 -2.86
N THR A 14 -7.23 -1.76 -1.88
CA THR A 14 -6.84 -1.85 -0.47
C THR A 14 -6.10 -3.15 -0.15
N TYR A 15 -6.49 -4.27 -0.77
CA TYR A 15 -5.77 -5.54 -0.62
C TYR A 15 -4.39 -5.50 -1.29
N LEU A 16 -4.24 -4.80 -2.42
CA LEU A 16 -2.93 -4.57 -3.04
C LEU A 16 -2.05 -3.68 -2.16
N HIS A 17 -2.60 -2.63 -1.54
CA HIS A 17 -1.88 -1.81 -0.56
C HIS A 17 -1.41 -2.64 0.63
N PHE A 18 -2.25 -3.54 1.14
CA PHE A 18 -1.85 -4.51 2.16
C PHE A 18 -0.68 -5.40 1.70
N ALA A 19 -0.74 -5.96 0.50
CA ALA A 19 0.37 -6.74 -0.05
C ALA A 19 1.65 -5.91 -0.22
N THR A 20 1.55 -4.67 -0.69
CA THR A 20 2.69 -3.75 -0.79
C THR A 20 3.28 -3.45 0.58
N GLY A 21 2.45 -3.25 1.61
CA GLY A 21 2.91 -3.06 2.98
C GLY A 21 3.76 -4.21 3.50
N ILE A 22 3.38 -5.46 3.19
CA ILE A 22 4.18 -6.66 3.51
C ILE A 22 5.53 -6.61 2.79
N ILE A 23 5.53 -6.35 1.48
CA ILE A 23 6.76 -6.32 0.67
C ILE A 23 7.72 -5.25 1.19
N VAL A 24 7.20 -4.06 1.49
CA VAL A 24 7.97 -2.91 1.97
C VAL A 24 8.65 -3.20 3.31
N TYR A 25 7.98 -3.91 4.22
CA TYR A 25 8.61 -4.40 5.45
C TYR A 25 9.86 -5.24 5.13
N PHE A 26 9.72 -6.23 4.25
CA PHE A 26 10.85 -7.10 3.88
C PHE A 26 11.89 -6.41 2.98
N PHE A 27 11.59 -5.23 2.44
CA PHE A 27 12.59 -4.35 1.81
C PHE A 27 13.35 -3.48 2.83
N GLY A 28 13.05 -3.62 4.12
CA GLY A 28 13.80 -2.96 5.21
C GLY A 28 13.37 -1.52 5.47
N ILE A 29 12.20 -1.10 4.96
CA ILE A 29 11.69 0.25 5.18
C ILE A 29 11.00 0.30 6.55
N SER A 30 11.44 1.23 7.40
CA SER A 30 10.85 1.42 8.74
C SER A 30 9.39 1.90 8.68
N PHE A 31 8.62 1.64 9.74
CA PHE A 31 7.21 2.01 9.80
C PHE A 31 6.96 3.50 9.54
N ASN A 32 7.76 4.38 10.15
CA ASN A 32 7.61 5.84 9.99
C ASN A 32 7.93 6.29 8.56
N ASN A 33 8.96 5.71 7.95
CA ASN A 33 9.29 5.99 6.55
C ASN A 33 8.19 5.47 5.63
N TRP A 34 7.62 4.30 5.91
CA TRP A 34 6.51 3.75 5.14
C TRP A 34 5.26 4.61 5.23
N LEU A 35 4.87 5.04 6.44
CA LEU A 35 3.75 5.95 6.64
C LEU A 35 3.91 7.24 5.84
N LEU A 36 5.10 7.86 5.90
CA LEU A 36 5.40 9.08 5.14
C LEU A 36 5.34 8.84 3.62
N LEU A 37 6.01 7.80 3.13
CA LEU A 37 6.06 7.48 1.70
C LEU A 37 4.69 7.13 1.14
N HIS A 38 3.90 6.32 1.85
CA HIS A 38 2.55 5.95 1.43
C HIS A 38 1.62 7.17 1.42
N THR A 39 1.69 8.03 2.43
CA THR A 39 0.89 9.26 2.46
C THR A 39 1.24 10.18 1.29
N LEU A 40 2.53 10.33 0.97
CA LEU A 40 2.97 11.11 -0.18
C LEU A 40 2.51 10.49 -1.51
N PHE A 41 2.55 9.15 -1.62
CA PHE A 41 2.02 8.42 -2.76
C PHE A 41 0.54 8.74 -2.98
N GLU A 42 -0.31 8.55 -1.97
CA GLU A 42 -1.77 8.84 -2.01
C GLU A 42 -2.07 10.28 -2.42
N ILE A 43 -1.29 11.24 -1.94
CA ILE A 43 -1.45 12.65 -2.33
C ILE A 43 -1.13 12.84 -3.81
N ILE A 44 0.00 12.30 -4.29
CA ILE A 44 0.47 12.48 -5.66
C ILE A 44 -0.45 11.75 -6.66
N GLU A 45 -0.82 10.51 -6.37
CA GLU A 45 -1.61 9.68 -7.29
C GLU A 45 -3.01 10.24 -7.54
N ASN A 46 -3.57 11.01 -6.60
CA ASN A 46 -4.87 11.66 -6.73
C ASN A 46 -4.81 13.07 -7.38
N THR A 47 -3.62 13.53 -7.80
CA THR A 47 -3.49 14.74 -8.62
C THR A 47 -3.70 14.46 -10.11
N ALA A 48 -4.05 15.49 -10.90
CA ALA A 48 -4.14 15.36 -12.35
C ALA A 48 -2.84 14.83 -13.00
N PHE A 49 -1.68 15.25 -12.46
CA PHE A 49 -0.38 14.74 -12.88
C PHE A 49 -0.21 13.26 -12.56
N GLY A 50 -0.46 12.84 -11.31
CA GLY A 50 -0.33 11.45 -10.89
C GLY A 50 -1.24 10.50 -11.67
N ILE A 51 -2.50 10.93 -11.90
CA ILE A 51 -3.46 10.21 -12.74
C ILE A 51 -2.92 10.02 -14.16
N SER A 52 -2.42 11.09 -14.79
CA SER A 52 -1.84 11.02 -16.13
C SER A 52 -0.60 10.11 -16.16
N PHE A 53 0.25 10.20 -15.13
CA PHE A 53 1.45 9.39 -15.01
C PHE A 53 1.11 7.89 -14.90
N ILE A 54 0.17 7.51 -14.02
CA ILE A 54 -0.25 6.13 -13.82
C ILE A 54 -0.82 5.54 -15.11
N ASN A 55 -1.75 6.27 -15.75
CA ASN A 55 -2.37 5.80 -16.98
C ASN A 55 -1.40 5.69 -18.16
N THR A 56 -0.27 6.41 -18.13
CA THR A 56 0.74 6.40 -19.20
C THR A 56 1.84 5.37 -18.97
N TYR A 57 2.38 5.31 -17.74
CA TYR A 57 3.62 4.58 -17.44
C TYR A 57 3.43 3.41 -16.49
N PHE A 58 2.41 3.42 -15.64
CA PHE A 58 2.18 2.41 -14.61
C PHE A 58 1.07 1.42 -15.02
N THR A 59 1.08 1.02 -16.29
CA THR A 59 0.02 0.21 -16.91
C THR A 59 0.00 -1.25 -16.48
N PHE A 60 1.05 -1.72 -15.79
CA PHE A 60 1.11 -3.06 -15.22
C PHE A 60 0.35 -3.19 -13.89
N TRP A 61 0.04 -2.07 -13.23
CA TRP A 61 -0.82 -2.09 -12.05
C TRP A 61 -2.28 -2.20 -12.49
N PRO A 62 -3.06 -3.10 -11.89
CA PRO A 62 -4.39 -3.40 -12.38
C PRO A 62 -5.30 -2.16 -12.33
N GLY A 63 -6.18 -2.02 -13.32
CA GLY A 63 -7.32 -1.09 -13.31
C GLY A 63 -7.09 0.32 -13.85
N GLY A 64 -5.85 0.82 -13.92
CA GLY A 64 -5.57 2.22 -14.27
C GLY A 64 -6.26 3.21 -13.31
N LYS A 65 -6.19 4.52 -13.57
CA LYS A 65 -6.77 5.56 -12.71
C LYS A 65 -7.63 6.55 -13.50
N PRO A 66 -8.93 6.29 -13.71
CA PRO A 66 -9.77 7.17 -14.54
C PRO A 66 -10.13 8.50 -13.84
N LYS A 67 -10.02 8.56 -12.51
CA LYS A 67 -10.39 9.71 -11.67
C LYS A 67 -9.69 9.61 -10.31
N PRO A 68 -9.67 10.69 -9.51
CA PRO A 68 -9.24 10.62 -8.12
C PRO A 68 -10.16 9.71 -7.30
N ASP A 69 -9.59 9.11 -6.27
CA ASP A 69 -10.28 8.26 -5.32
C ASP A 69 -11.04 9.12 -4.30
N TYR A 70 -12.08 8.53 -3.73
CA TYR A 70 -12.81 9.14 -2.63
C TYR A 70 -11.95 9.10 -1.37
N ILE A 71 -12.06 10.14 -0.53
CA ILE A 71 -11.32 10.24 0.74
C ILE A 71 -11.45 8.98 1.60
N ILE A 72 -12.62 8.33 1.58
CA ILE A 72 -12.85 7.10 2.33
C ILE A 72 -12.01 5.91 1.83
N ASN A 73 -11.75 5.85 0.52
CA ASN A 73 -10.91 4.83 -0.08
C ASN A 73 -9.43 5.11 0.21
N ILE A 74 -8.96 6.35 0.05
CA ILE A 74 -7.59 6.79 0.44
C ILE A 74 -7.28 6.39 1.89
N PHE A 75 -8.24 6.60 2.79
CA PHE A 75 -8.10 6.20 4.19
C PHE A 75 -8.00 4.68 4.35
N GLY A 76 -8.84 3.93 3.63
CA GLY A 76 -8.80 2.47 3.63
C GLY A 76 -7.51 1.90 3.04
N ASP A 77 -7.02 2.45 1.94
CA ASP A 77 -5.78 2.06 1.29
C ASP A 77 -4.58 2.31 2.18
N THR A 78 -4.57 3.46 2.88
CA THR A 78 -3.60 3.74 3.93
C THR A 78 -3.68 2.72 5.08
N LEU A 79 -4.87 2.36 5.55
CA LEU A 79 -5.02 1.30 6.57
C LEU A 79 -4.51 -0.06 6.06
N GLY A 80 -4.82 -0.43 4.82
CA GLY A 80 -4.34 -1.63 4.17
C GLY A 80 -2.82 -1.69 4.17
N ALA A 81 -2.17 -0.64 3.68
CA ALA A 81 -0.72 -0.51 3.64
C ALA A 81 -0.05 -0.62 5.02
N LEU A 82 -0.60 0.04 6.04
CA LEU A 82 -0.06 -0.01 7.39
C LEU A 82 -0.25 -1.39 8.03
N PHE A 83 -1.44 -2.00 7.87
CA PHE A 83 -1.69 -3.34 8.39
C PHE A 83 -0.87 -4.42 7.68
N GLY A 84 -0.60 -4.25 6.39
CA GLY A 84 0.34 -5.11 5.66
C GLY A 84 1.71 -5.12 6.33
N TRP A 85 2.27 -3.93 6.55
CA TRP A 85 3.56 -3.78 7.22
C TRP A 85 3.56 -4.37 8.64
N ILE A 86 2.53 -4.06 9.43
CA ILE A 86 2.41 -4.55 10.82
C ILE A 86 2.29 -6.07 10.84
N SER A 87 1.52 -6.67 9.91
CA SER A 87 1.37 -8.12 9.83
C SER A 87 2.69 -8.83 9.53
N ALA A 88 3.49 -8.27 8.62
CA ALA A 88 4.81 -8.79 8.28
C ALA A 88 5.78 -8.66 9.48
N CYS A 89 5.78 -7.51 10.15
CA CYS A 89 6.56 -7.27 11.36
C CYS A 89 6.21 -8.27 12.48
N TYR A 90 4.92 -8.54 12.70
CA TYR A 90 4.50 -9.49 13.73
C TYR A 90 4.94 -10.92 13.40
N LEU A 91 4.80 -11.33 12.13
CA LEU A 91 5.28 -12.63 11.66
C LEU A 91 6.80 -12.77 11.86
N ASP A 92 7.56 -11.73 11.50
CA ASP A 92 9.01 -11.72 11.61
C ASP A 92 9.48 -11.84 13.08
N ASN A 93 8.83 -11.10 13.98
CA ASN A 93 9.06 -11.19 15.42
C ASN A 93 8.77 -12.58 15.99
N ILE A 94 7.68 -13.22 15.53
CA ILE A 94 7.37 -14.61 15.90
C ILE A 94 8.47 -15.54 15.40
N GLY A 95 8.86 -15.44 14.13
CA GLY A 95 9.90 -16.26 13.55
C GLY A 95 11.23 -16.13 14.29
N ASN A 96 11.62 -14.91 14.66
CA ASN A 96 12.81 -14.67 15.48
C ASN A 96 12.69 -15.28 16.89
N LYS A 97 11.55 -15.09 17.57
CA LYS A 97 11.30 -15.65 18.91
C LYS A 97 11.39 -17.19 18.94
N TYR A 98 10.91 -17.84 17.89
CA TYR A 98 10.94 -19.30 17.76
C TYR A 98 12.16 -19.85 17.01
N GLY A 99 13.11 -18.99 16.60
CA GLY A 99 14.36 -19.39 15.97
C GLY A 99 14.23 -19.89 14.52
N TRP A 100 13.18 -19.51 13.79
CA TRP A 100 13.01 -19.85 12.37
C TRP A 100 14.00 -19.08 11.48
N TYR A 101 14.29 -17.84 11.85
CA TYR A 101 15.22 -16.93 11.16
C TYR A 101 15.55 -15.75 12.11
N LYS A 102 16.50 -14.89 11.72
CA LYS A 102 16.81 -13.66 12.46
C LYS A 102 15.85 -12.55 12.05
N GLN A 103 15.48 -11.72 13.01
CA GLN A 103 14.64 -10.54 12.78
C GLN A 103 15.22 -9.63 11.69
N HIS A 104 14.36 -9.17 10.80
CA HIS A 104 14.70 -8.41 9.60
C HIS A 104 14.95 -6.93 9.91
N ILE A 105 13.96 -6.26 10.53
CA ILE A 105 14.10 -4.87 11.01
C ILE A 105 14.20 -4.91 12.54
N ASN A 106 15.34 -4.49 13.07
CA ASN A 106 15.61 -4.37 14.50
C ASN A 106 15.22 -3.00 15.06
#